data_AF-A0A100JL87-F1
#
_entry.id   AF-A0A100JL87-F1
#
_cell.length_a   1.000
_cell.length_b   1.000
_cell.length_c   1.000
_cell.angle_alpha   90.00
_cell.angle_beta   90.00
_cell.angle_gamma   90.00
#
_symmetry.space_group_name_H-M   'P 1'
#
loop_
_entity.id
_entity.type
_entity.pdbx_description
1 polymer ?
#
loop_
_entity_poly.entity_id
_entity_poly.type
_entity_poly.pdbx_seq_one_letter_code
_entity_poly.pdbx_strand_id
1 'polypeptide(L)'
;MPGTVLLLAASPMGRGCLVDAASVLPVLAAVTPEVLSGTGTANVVELADPLEPQAVLTRLRAAATAPGPLTVYLTGQLQLDRRQRLVHLALARTTPATVRYTAFPWHWIVEELRLRAPGSTTLFVDLHADAEVWRQLAEQPLSAGPGVSLYGRVAPPAGGVRRAVALPGYMKALATILRSGQRPAPAVLHEQVVARAGGHGDLVLARDATAPPATTPHGTTAPVAAAPANPAPVDPGPANPVLADPDPLPDDPHSAIAGAVEAGRHAEAAGLAARWEQGAQREFGDGSEEVLHWREVRADLAMFAGDAAGSCETWLGVAAARLAAGRPARDPAVEAAVDRAHHQWGLVTDTGRALELGSVLVELRGRVPGRRAGALAHARQRLAELGRQEDEVRSAQHVPGQPSRSMSRRPFVVDR
;
A
#
# COMPACT_ATOMS: atom_id res chain seq x y z
N MET A 1 -14.71 19.51 -25.51
CA MET A 1 -13.46 18.82 -25.14
C MET A 1 -13.78 17.39 -24.73
N PRO A 2 -12.91 16.41 -24.99
CA PRO A 2 -13.12 15.04 -24.51
C PRO A 2 -13.19 15.04 -22.97
N GLY A 3 -14.09 14.22 -22.42
CA GLY A 3 -14.17 13.99 -20.99
C GLY A 3 -13.18 12.90 -20.55
N THR A 4 -12.85 12.88 -19.27
CA THR A 4 -12.09 11.78 -18.66
C THR A 4 -12.96 11.08 -17.63
N VAL A 5 -12.95 9.75 -17.64
CA VAL A 5 -13.67 8.89 -16.70
C VAL A 5 -12.65 8.02 -15.97
N LEU A 6 -12.69 8.06 -14.64
CA LEU A 6 -11.92 7.15 -13.80
C LEU A 6 -12.88 6.23 -13.04
N LEU A 7 -12.81 4.93 -13.32
CA LEU A 7 -13.51 3.89 -12.57
C LEU A 7 -12.53 3.32 -11.54
N LEU A 8 -12.81 3.51 -10.25
CA LEU A 8 -12.01 2.98 -9.17
C LEU A 8 -12.87 2.08 -8.27
N ALA A 9 -12.61 0.78 -8.31
CA ALA A 9 -13.17 -0.18 -7.38
C ALA A 9 -12.04 -0.68 -6.47
N ALA A 10 -12.18 -0.51 -5.16
CA ALA A 10 -11.14 -0.86 -4.21
C ALA A 10 -11.71 -1.52 -2.96
N SER A 11 -11.45 -2.81 -2.80
CA SER A 11 -11.81 -3.58 -1.61
C SER A 11 -10.63 -4.40 -1.10
N PRO A 12 -10.44 -4.50 0.23
CA PRO A 12 -9.41 -5.36 0.79
C PRO A 12 -9.79 -6.84 0.62
N MET A 13 -8.79 -7.69 0.46
CA MET A 13 -8.99 -9.13 0.39
C MET A 13 -9.16 -9.74 1.78
N GLY A 14 -10.01 -10.77 1.89
CA GLY A 14 -10.14 -11.60 3.09
C GLY A 14 -11.19 -11.13 4.10
N ARG A 15 -11.03 -11.54 5.38
CA ARG A 15 -12.07 -11.45 6.41
C ARG A 15 -12.50 -10.02 6.81
N GLY A 16 -11.72 -9.01 6.42
CA GLY A 16 -12.02 -7.59 6.67
C GLY A 16 -12.79 -6.89 5.53
N CYS A 17 -13.06 -7.60 4.44
CA CYS A 17 -13.79 -7.10 3.28
C CYS A 17 -15.25 -6.82 3.63
N LEU A 18 -15.68 -5.57 3.48
CA LEU A 18 -17.05 -5.13 3.75
C LEU A 18 -17.92 -5.06 2.49
N VAL A 19 -17.30 -4.92 1.32
CA VAL A 19 -17.98 -4.76 0.03
C VAL A 19 -17.19 -5.43 -1.07
N ASP A 20 -17.88 -6.02 -2.04
CA ASP A 20 -17.30 -6.49 -3.29
C ASP A 20 -17.37 -5.33 -4.30
N ALA A 21 -16.41 -4.39 -4.22
CA ALA A 21 -16.42 -3.21 -5.07
C ALA A 21 -16.28 -3.56 -6.55
N ALA A 22 -15.40 -4.51 -6.90
CA ALA A 22 -15.13 -4.86 -8.29
C ALA A 22 -16.36 -5.45 -9.01
N SER A 23 -17.34 -6.00 -8.28
CA SER A 23 -18.58 -6.53 -8.84
C SER A 23 -19.38 -5.53 -9.70
N VAL A 24 -19.18 -4.22 -9.55
CA VAL A 24 -19.88 -3.20 -10.36
C VAL A 24 -19.18 -2.86 -11.67
N LEU A 25 -17.89 -3.20 -11.82
CA LEU A 25 -17.11 -2.82 -13.00
C LEU A 25 -17.71 -3.36 -14.31
N PRO A 26 -18.16 -4.63 -14.43
CA PRO A 26 -18.82 -5.11 -15.65
C PRO A 26 -20.12 -4.36 -15.97
N VAL A 27 -20.83 -3.90 -14.92
CA VAL A 27 -22.11 -3.19 -15.03
C VAL A 27 -21.90 -1.77 -15.55
N LEU A 28 -20.80 -1.12 -15.15
CA LEU A 28 -20.34 0.19 -15.61
C LEU A 28 -19.72 0.13 -17.01
N ALA A 29 -18.93 -0.91 -17.30
CA ALA A 29 -18.33 -1.14 -18.62
C ALA A 29 -19.38 -1.32 -19.74
N ALA A 30 -20.60 -1.73 -19.37
CA ALA A 30 -21.74 -1.81 -20.30
C ALA A 30 -22.37 -0.45 -20.63
N VAL A 31 -21.94 0.65 -19.98
CA VAL A 31 -22.38 2.01 -20.28
C VAL A 31 -21.39 2.64 -21.27
N THR A 32 -21.88 3.35 -22.28
CA THR A 32 -20.99 3.96 -23.27
C THR A 32 -20.12 5.05 -22.63
N PRO A 33 -18.87 5.25 -23.11
CA PRO A 33 -17.97 6.27 -22.56
C PRO A 33 -18.58 7.68 -22.54
N GLU A 34 -19.37 8.04 -23.55
CA GLU A 34 -20.03 9.35 -23.68
C GLU A 34 -21.07 9.58 -22.59
N VAL A 35 -21.80 8.52 -22.24
CA VAL A 35 -22.80 8.56 -21.17
C VAL A 35 -22.13 8.53 -19.81
N LEU A 36 -21.02 7.81 -19.64
CA LEU A 36 -20.22 7.82 -18.41
C LEU A 36 -19.58 9.18 -18.12
N SER A 37 -19.11 9.89 -19.14
CA SER A 37 -18.50 11.22 -18.98
C SER A 37 -19.50 12.36 -19.02
N GLY A 38 -20.64 12.17 -19.69
CA GLY A 38 -21.55 13.25 -20.08
C GLY A 38 -20.99 14.18 -21.15
N THR A 39 -20.08 13.68 -21.98
CA THR A 39 -19.45 14.41 -23.10
C THR A 39 -19.53 13.61 -24.38
N GLY A 40 -19.42 14.28 -25.54
CA GLY A 40 -19.49 13.59 -26.85
C GLY A 40 -18.37 12.59 -27.14
N THR A 41 -17.24 12.67 -26.43
CA THR A 41 -16.16 11.68 -26.45
C THR A 41 -15.53 11.57 -25.06
N ALA A 42 -15.01 10.40 -24.70
CA ALA A 42 -14.40 10.18 -23.39
C ALA A 42 -13.23 9.20 -23.39
N ASN A 43 -12.25 9.47 -22.53
CA ASN A 43 -11.21 8.51 -22.16
C ASN A 43 -11.61 7.82 -20.86
N VAL A 44 -11.67 6.50 -20.85
CA VAL A 44 -12.04 5.71 -19.67
C VAL A 44 -10.81 4.97 -19.14
N VAL A 45 -10.54 5.13 -17.84
CA VAL A 45 -9.48 4.41 -17.12
C VAL A 45 -10.11 3.61 -16.00
N GLU A 46 -9.82 2.32 -15.95
CA GLU A 46 -10.32 1.41 -14.91
C GLU A 46 -9.20 0.96 -13.98
N LEU A 47 -9.52 0.94 -12.68
CA LEU A 47 -8.70 0.38 -11.60
C LEU A 47 -9.57 -0.59 -10.79
N ALA A 48 -9.31 -1.87 -10.96
CA ALA A 48 -9.97 -2.96 -10.24
C ALA A 48 -9.05 -3.47 -9.11
N ASP A 49 -9.51 -3.34 -7.86
CA ASP A 49 -8.82 -3.75 -6.64
C ASP A 49 -7.31 -3.48 -6.68
N PRO A 50 -6.89 -2.22 -6.84
CA PRO A 50 -5.48 -1.89 -6.96
C PRO A 50 -4.73 -2.33 -5.69
N LEU A 51 -3.50 -2.81 -5.86
CA LEU A 51 -2.68 -3.34 -4.75
C LEU A 51 -1.82 -2.27 -4.08
N GLU A 52 -1.43 -1.25 -4.83
CA GLU A 52 -0.42 -0.26 -4.45
C GLU A 52 -1.01 1.16 -4.48
N PRO A 53 -0.89 1.95 -3.39
CA PRO A 53 -1.35 3.34 -3.35
C PRO A 53 -0.76 4.21 -4.46
N GLN A 54 0.51 3.99 -4.81
CA GLN A 54 1.20 4.77 -5.84
C GLN A 54 0.63 4.55 -7.24
N ALA A 55 0.10 3.35 -7.54
CA ALA A 55 -0.58 3.09 -8.81
C ALA A 55 -1.89 3.90 -8.90
N VAL A 56 -2.65 3.97 -7.81
CA VAL A 56 -3.86 4.79 -7.71
C VAL A 56 -3.51 6.27 -7.85
N LEU A 57 -2.50 6.74 -7.10
CA LEU A 57 -2.04 8.14 -7.15
C LEU A 57 -1.66 8.54 -8.57
N THR A 58 -0.87 7.71 -9.24
CA THR A 58 -0.40 7.96 -10.61
C THR A 58 -1.57 8.13 -11.59
N ARG A 59 -2.56 7.24 -11.52
CA ARG A 59 -3.73 7.29 -12.41
C ARG A 59 -4.68 8.44 -12.06
N LEU A 60 -4.88 8.72 -10.77
CA LEU A 60 -5.66 9.86 -10.33
C LEU A 60 -5.02 11.17 -10.79
N ARG A 61 -3.71 11.32 -10.62
CA ARG A 61 -2.96 12.50 -11.07
C ARG A 61 -3.07 12.68 -12.58
N ALA A 62 -2.90 11.61 -13.36
CA ALA A 62 -3.06 11.66 -14.82
C ALA A 62 -4.48 12.07 -15.24
N ALA A 63 -5.51 11.58 -14.54
CA ALA A 63 -6.89 12.00 -14.77
C ALA A 63 -7.13 13.46 -14.34
N ALA A 64 -6.51 13.88 -13.23
CA ALA A 64 -6.63 15.23 -12.69
C ALA A 64 -5.96 16.29 -13.58
N THR A 65 -4.90 15.95 -14.30
CA THR A 65 -4.25 16.85 -15.27
C THR A 65 -4.90 16.83 -16.67
N ALA A 66 -5.80 15.88 -16.95
CA ALA A 66 -6.47 15.81 -18.24
C ALA A 66 -7.41 17.02 -18.47
N PRO A 67 -7.39 17.64 -19.67
CA PRO A 67 -8.27 18.75 -20.00
C PRO A 67 -9.73 18.30 -20.08
N GLY A 68 -10.67 19.24 -19.96
CA GLY A 68 -12.11 18.98 -20.05
C GLY A 68 -12.73 18.55 -18.70
N PRO A 69 -13.93 17.95 -18.69
CA PRO A 69 -14.54 17.47 -17.46
C PRO A 69 -13.99 16.11 -17.02
N LEU A 70 -13.87 15.90 -15.72
CA LEU A 70 -13.48 14.65 -15.08
C LEU A 70 -14.66 14.07 -14.30
N THR A 71 -15.06 12.83 -14.60
CA THR A 71 -16.00 12.07 -13.79
C THR A 71 -15.30 10.88 -13.14
N VAL A 72 -15.36 10.79 -11.82
CA VAL A 72 -14.79 9.67 -11.05
C VAL A 72 -15.92 8.84 -10.47
N TYR A 73 -15.91 7.54 -10.70
CA TYR A 73 -16.81 6.56 -10.06
C TYR A 73 -15.99 5.73 -9.10
N LEU A 74 -16.18 5.97 -7.81
CA LEU A 74 -15.40 5.34 -6.75
C LEU A 74 -16.30 4.42 -5.94
N THR A 75 -15.94 3.14 -5.89
CA THR A 75 -16.58 2.14 -5.03
C THR A 75 -15.53 1.50 -4.14
N GLY A 76 -15.83 1.32 -2.85
CA GLY A 76 -14.86 0.69 -1.98
C GLY A 76 -15.10 0.81 -0.50
N GLN A 77 -14.11 0.36 0.26
CA GLN A 77 -14.16 0.34 1.72
C GLN A 77 -13.29 1.45 2.32
N LEU A 78 -13.84 2.19 3.29
CA LEU A 78 -13.08 3.13 4.09
C LEU A 78 -12.59 2.48 5.38
N GLN A 79 -11.34 2.73 5.72
CA GLN A 79 -10.73 2.36 7.00
C GLN A 79 -10.02 3.55 7.62
N LEU A 80 -9.92 3.55 8.95
CA LEU A 80 -9.27 4.64 9.66
C LEU A 80 -7.80 4.29 9.93
N ASP A 81 -6.90 5.19 9.55
CA ASP A 81 -5.57 5.17 10.15
C ASP A 81 -5.70 5.64 11.61
N ARG A 82 -5.59 4.70 12.54
CA ARG A 82 -5.73 4.96 13.99
C ARG A 82 -4.68 5.93 14.53
N ARG A 83 -3.51 6.02 13.90
CA ARG A 83 -2.41 6.89 14.35
C ARG A 83 -2.67 8.33 13.98
N GLN A 84 -2.92 8.59 12.70
CA GLN A 84 -3.12 9.95 12.19
C GLN A 84 -4.58 10.41 12.24
N ARG A 85 -5.51 9.50 12.58
CA ARG A 85 -6.96 9.74 12.55
C ARG A 85 -7.44 10.18 11.16
N LEU A 86 -6.78 9.69 10.11
CA LEU A 86 -7.09 10.01 8.71
C LEU A 86 -7.85 8.87 8.04
N VAL A 87 -8.90 9.22 7.31
CA VAL A 87 -9.69 8.30 6.50
C VAL A 87 -8.88 7.84 5.29
N HIS A 88 -8.85 6.53 5.06
CA HIS A 88 -8.20 5.91 3.90
C HIS A 88 -9.18 5.02 3.14
N LEU A 89 -9.02 4.95 1.82
CA LEU A 89 -9.64 3.94 0.97
C LEU A 89 -8.80 2.66 1.02
N ALA A 90 -9.38 1.58 1.54
CA ALA A 90 -8.72 0.28 1.60
C ALA A 90 -8.50 -0.29 0.19
N LEU A 91 -7.27 -0.74 -0.05
CA LEU A 91 -6.82 -1.38 -1.28
C LEU A 91 -6.75 -2.90 -1.09
N ALA A 92 -6.46 -3.65 -2.16
CA ALA A 92 -6.52 -5.13 -2.14
C ALA A 92 -5.72 -5.77 -1.00
N ARG A 93 -4.56 -5.20 -0.64
CA ARG A 93 -3.69 -5.72 0.42
C ARG A 93 -3.89 -5.05 1.79
N THR A 94 -4.86 -4.16 1.90
CA THR A 94 -5.10 -3.42 3.13
C THR A 94 -5.67 -4.33 4.21
N THR A 95 -5.04 -4.30 5.37
CA THR A 95 -5.54 -4.88 6.61
C THR A 95 -5.67 -3.79 7.67
N PRO A 96 -6.41 -4.00 8.76
CA PRO A 96 -6.51 -3.02 9.84
C PRO A 96 -5.15 -2.61 10.45
N ALA A 97 -4.12 -3.47 10.35
CA ALA A 97 -2.77 -3.18 10.84
C ALA A 97 -1.91 -2.43 9.81
N THR A 98 -2.23 -2.53 8.51
CA THR A 98 -1.41 -1.99 7.42
C THR A 98 -2.05 -0.79 6.71
N VAL A 99 -3.16 -0.25 7.23
CA VAL A 99 -3.92 0.86 6.63
C VAL A 99 -3.02 2.00 6.19
N ARG A 100 -2.18 2.50 7.10
CA ARG A 100 -1.30 3.65 6.84
C ARG A 100 -0.33 3.45 5.66
N TYR A 101 0.08 2.22 5.39
CA TYR A 101 1.11 1.91 4.39
C TYR A 101 0.54 1.38 3.07
N THR A 102 -0.63 0.76 3.12
CA THR A 102 -1.19 0.02 1.98
C THR A 102 -2.52 0.56 1.49
N ALA A 103 -3.23 1.34 2.31
CA ALA A 103 -4.46 2.00 1.91
C ALA A 103 -4.14 3.34 1.22
N PHE A 104 -5.10 3.86 0.45
CA PHE A 104 -4.96 5.12 -0.24
C PHE A 104 -5.54 6.27 0.61
N PRO A 105 -4.73 7.26 1.05
CA PRO A 105 -5.22 8.34 1.91
C PRO A 105 -6.29 9.19 1.21
N TRP A 106 -7.43 9.42 1.87
CA TRP A 106 -8.52 10.19 1.26
C TRP A 106 -8.11 11.63 0.94
N HIS A 107 -7.27 12.24 1.78
CA HIS A 107 -6.80 13.59 1.56
C HIS A 107 -5.97 13.74 0.27
N TRP A 108 -5.32 12.67 -0.23
CA TRP A 108 -4.67 12.70 -1.54
C TRP A 108 -5.67 12.85 -2.69
N ILE A 109 -6.89 12.31 -2.56
CA ILE A 109 -7.96 12.56 -3.55
C ILE A 109 -8.27 14.05 -3.61
N VAL A 110 -8.46 14.66 -2.43
CA VAL A 110 -8.75 16.08 -2.30
C VAL A 110 -7.62 16.92 -2.89
N GLU A 111 -6.37 16.56 -2.59
CA GLU A 111 -5.18 17.28 -3.04
C GLU A 111 -4.96 17.21 -4.55
N GLU A 112 -5.12 16.04 -5.16
CA GLU A 112 -4.94 15.89 -6.62
C GLU A 112 -6.04 16.64 -7.39
N LEU A 113 -7.25 16.73 -6.84
CA LEU A 113 -8.37 17.41 -7.50
C LEU A 113 -8.42 18.92 -7.22
N ARG A 114 -7.65 19.44 -6.26
CA ARG A 114 -7.75 20.83 -5.78
C ARG A 114 -7.49 21.89 -6.85
N LEU A 115 -6.66 21.58 -7.86
CA LEU A 115 -6.25 22.52 -8.90
C LEU A 115 -7.21 22.55 -10.10
N ARG A 116 -8.21 21.66 -10.13
CA ARG A 116 -9.20 21.65 -11.19
C ARG A 116 -10.20 22.80 -11.01
N ALA A 117 -10.65 23.37 -12.12
CA ALA A 117 -11.66 24.43 -12.10
C ALA A 117 -12.93 23.95 -11.38
N PRO A 118 -13.56 24.76 -10.50
CA PRO A 118 -14.79 24.39 -9.83
C PRO A 118 -15.87 23.90 -10.81
N GLY A 119 -16.52 22.78 -10.48
CA GLY A 119 -17.56 22.19 -11.32
C GLY A 119 -17.08 21.40 -12.53
N SER A 120 -15.77 21.41 -12.82
CA SER A 120 -15.19 20.56 -13.88
C SER A 120 -15.00 19.10 -13.45
N THR A 121 -15.19 18.80 -12.16
CA THR A 121 -14.99 17.46 -11.60
C THR A 121 -16.21 16.99 -10.85
N THR A 122 -16.70 15.80 -11.18
CA THR A 122 -17.79 15.12 -10.48
C THR A 122 -17.28 13.80 -9.93
N LEU A 123 -17.48 13.56 -8.63
CA LEU A 123 -17.12 12.34 -7.93
C LEU A 123 -18.40 11.64 -7.45
N PHE A 124 -18.69 10.47 -8.01
CA PHE A 124 -19.76 9.58 -7.56
C PHE A 124 -19.15 8.48 -6.66
N VAL A 125 -19.68 8.31 -5.45
CA VAL A 125 -19.13 7.37 -4.46
C VAL A 125 -20.14 6.35 -3.95
N ASP A 126 -19.70 5.11 -3.79
CA ASP A 126 -20.43 4.04 -3.08
C ASP A 126 -19.47 3.37 -2.09
N LEU A 127 -19.47 3.88 -0.86
CA LEU A 127 -18.44 3.59 0.14
C LEU A 127 -19.01 2.77 1.29
N HIS A 128 -18.19 1.90 1.89
CA HIS A 128 -18.53 1.15 3.09
C HIS A 128 -17.54 1.48 4.20
N ALA A 129 -18.03 2.04 5.31
CA ALA A 129 -17.18 2.42 6.43
C ALA A 129 -17.05 1.27 7.45
N ASP A 130 -15.85 1.08 8.00
CA ASP A 130 -15.71 0.36 9.26
C ASP A 130 -16.32 1.17 10.44
N ALA A 131 -16.36 0.56 11.62
CA ALA A 131 -16.96 1.20 12.80
C ALA A 131 -16.25 2.47 13.26
N GLU A 132 -14.93 2.58 13.02
CA GLU A 132 -14.16 3.73 13.47
C GLU A 132 -14.34 4.91 12.54
N VAL A 133 -14.29 4.67 11.21
CA VAL A 133 -14.61 5.66 10.19
C VAL A 133 -16.05 6.12 10.35
N TRP A 134 -17.00 5.20 10.56
CA TRP A 134 -18.42 5.56 10.70
C TRP A 134 -18.66 6.55 11.83
N ARG A 135 -18.04 6.32 12.99
CA ARG A 135 -18.09 7.25 14.12
C ARG A 135 -17.44 8.59 13.79
N GLN A 136 -16.30 8.60 13.10
CA GLN A 136 -15.64 9.85 12.72
C GLN A 136 -16.45 10.65 11.70
N LEU A 137 -17.13 10.00 10.77
CA LEU A 137 -17.96 10.66 9.76
C LEU A 137 -19.16 11.41 10.35
N ALA A 138 -19.62 11.02 11.54
CA ALA A 138 -20.65 11.76 12.27
C ALA A 138 -20.16 13.13 12.75
N GLU A 139 -18.86 13.26 13.05
CA GLU A 139 -18.24 14.51 13.48
C GLU A 139 -17.67 15.32 12.31
N GLN A 140 -17.07 14.63 11.33
CA GLN A 140 -16.35 15.21 10.21
C GLN A 140 -16.79 14.52 8.91
N PRO A 141 -17.79 15.08 8.21
CA PRO A 141 -18.27 14.52 6.95
C PRO A 141 -17.17 14.40 5.91
N LEU A 142 -17.25 13.35 5.09
CA LEU A 142 -16.32 13.13 4.00
C LEU A 142 -16.44 14.26 2.96
N SER A 143 -15.30 14.87 2.59
CA SER A 143 -15.24 15.99 1.64
C SER A 143 -14.31 15.66 0.48
N ALA A 144 -14.65 16.15 -0.73
CA ALA A 144 -13.80 16.07 -1.92
C ALA A 144 -13.10 17.41 -2.24
N GLY A 145 -13.18 18.39 -1.33
CA GLY A 145 -12.74 19.76 -1.56
C GLY A 145 -13.85 20.65 -2.14
N PRO A 146 -13.65 21.98 -2.17
CA PRO A 146 -14.71 22.94 -2.51
C PRO A 146 -15.05 22.97 -4.01
N GLY A 147 -14.10 22.64 -4.89
CA GLY A 147 -14.27 22.69 -6.35
C GLY A 147 -14.83 21.41 -6.99
N VAL A 148 -15.05 20.36 -6.20
CA VAL A 148 -15.49 19.04 -6.68
C VAL A 148 -16.94 18.81 -6.28
N SER A 149 -17.80 18.44 -7.24
CA SER A 149 -19.16 17.99 -6.93
C SER A 149 -19.09 16.54 -6.45
N LEU A 150 -19.57 16.26 -5.23
CA LEU A 150 -19.52 14.96 -4.57
C LEU A 150 -20.94 14.43 -4.36
N TYR A 151 -21.21 13.27 -4.95
CA TYR A 151 -22.51 12.59 -4.86
C TYR A 151 -22.31 11.14 -4.48
N GLY A 152 -23.17 10.58 -3.63
CA GLY A 152 -23.03 9.17 -3.29
C GLY A 152 -23.60 8.79 -1.95
N ARG A 153 -23.11 7.68 -1.43
CA ARG A 153 -23.41 7.23 -0.08
C ARG A 153 -22.19 6.62 0.61
N VAL A 154 -22.24 6.63 1.94
CA VAL A 154 -21.41 5.79 2.79
C VAL A 154 -22.32 4.88 3.61
N ALA A 155 -22.13 3.57 3.50
CA ALA A 155 -22.86 2.57 4.25
C ALA A 155 -22.21 2.33 5.63
N PRO A 156 -23.02 2.08 6.69
CA PRO A 156 -22.52 1.75 8.01
C PRO A 156 -21.80 0.38 8.05
N PRO A 157 -21.01 0.11 9.10
CA PRO A 157 -20.50 -1.23 9.35
C PRO A 157 -21.66 -2.22 9.53
N ALA A 158 -21.57 -3.40 8.93
CA ALA A 158 -22.59 -4.43 9.06
C ALA A 158 -22.73 -4.88 10.53
N GLY A 159 -23.87 -4.55 11.17
CA GLY A 159 -24.12 -4.75 12.59
C GLY A 159 -24.74 -6.10 13.00
N GLY A 160 -24.49 -7.19 12.28
CA GLY A 160 -25.22 -8.46 12.47
C GLY A 160 -24.37 -9.74 12.64
N VAL A 161 -25.01 -10.80 13.16
CA VAL A 161 -24.45 -12.14 13.49
C VAL A 161 -23.84 -12.89 12.28
N ARG A 162 -24.05 -12.41 11.04
CA ARG A 162 -23.35 -12.88 9.85
C ARG A 162 -22.72 -11.70 9.12
N ARG A 163 -21.39 -11.58 9.16
CA ARG A 163 -20.59 -10.73 8.26
C ARG A 163 -20.73 -11.26 6.83
N ALA A 164 -21.61 -10.65 6.04
CA ALA A 164 -21.68 -10.85 4.60
C ALA A 164 -20.99 -9.67 3.91
N VAL A 165 -20.26 -9.95 2.84
CA VAL A 165 -19.70 -8.93 1.96
C VAL A 165 -20.85 -8.27 1.20
N ALA A 166 -21.00 -6.95 1.33
CA ALA A 166 -22.07 -6.20 0.69
C ALA A 166 -21.82 -6.03 -0.82
N LEU A 167 -22.88 -5.70 -1.55
CA LEU A 167 -22.78 -5.26 -2.95
C LEU A 167 -22.90 -3.73 -3.03
N PRO A 168 -22.22 -3.07 -3.98
CA PRO A 168 -22.29 -1.63 -4.21
C PRO A 168 -23.63 -1.25 -4.88
N GLY A 169 -24.69 -1.19 -4.07
CA GLY A 169 -26.07 -0.98 -4.53
C GLY A 169 -26.30 0.38 -5.19
N TYR A 170 -25.70 1.45 -4.67
CA TYR A 170 -25.80 2.79 -5.24
C TYR A 170 -25.16 2.82 -6.63
N MET A 171 -23.95 2.29 -6.76
CA MET A 171 -23.24 2.30 -8.04
C MET A 171 -23.92 1.39 -9.07
N LYS A 172 -24.50 0.26 -8.64
CA LYS A 172 -25.30 -0.61 -9.51
C LYS A 172 -26.56 0.09 -10.03
N ALA A 173 -27.26 0.83 -9.18
CA ALA A 173 -28.44 1.61 -9.57
C ALA A 173 -28.06 2.75 -10.54
N LEU A 174 -26.96 3.45 -10.28
CA LEU A 174 -26.39 4.47 -11.16
C LEU A 174 -26.08 3.90 -12.54
N ALA A 175 -25.31 2.82 -12.61
CA ALA A 175 -24.96 2.18 -13.87
C ALA A 175 -26.20 1.70 -14.65
N THR A 176 -27.25 1.28 -13.93
CA THR A 176 -28.52 0.88 -14.54
C THR A 176 -29.30 2.05 -15.14
N ILE A 177 -29.31 3.22 -14.50
CA ILE A 177 -29.87 4.45 -15.08
C ILE A 177 -29.10 4.83 -16.34
N LEU A 178 -27.78 4.90 -16.25
CA LEU A 178 -26.94 5.32 -17.36
C LEU A 178 -27.00 4.36 -18.56
N ARG A 179 -27.23 3.06 -18.34
CA ARG A 179 -27.40 2.09 -19.44
C ARG A 179 -28.58 2.41 -20.36
N SER A 180 -29.56 3.21 -19.92
CA SER A 180 -30.63 3.71 -20.79
C SER A 180 -30.14 4.67 -21.88
N GLY A 181 -28.88 5.09 -21.85
CA GLY A 181 -28.29 6.08 -22.75
C GLY A 181 -28.52 7.52 -22.30
N GLN A 182 -29.31 7.74 -21.24
CA GLN A 182 -29.57 9.07 -20.71
C GLN A 182 -28.47 9.50 -19.73
N ARG A 183 -28.08 10.78 -19.82
CA ARG A 183 -27.20 11.45 -18.86
C ARG A 183 -27.89 12.67 -18.27
N PRO A 184 -28.68 12.51 -17.20
CA PRO A 184 -29.20 13.63 -16.43
C PRO A 184 -28.07 14.47 -15.83
N ALA A 185 -28.39 15.68 -15.38
CA ALA A 185 -27.49 16.48 -14.56
C ALA A 185 -27.07 15.69 -13.30
N PRO A 186 -25.83 15.84 -12.80
CA PRO A 186 -25.32 15.01 -11.70
C PRO A 186 -26.20 14.95 -10.44
N ALA A 187 -26.75 16.09 -10.02
CA ALA A 187 -27.66 16.16 -8.86
C ALA A 187 -28.96 15.36 -9.10
N VAL A 188 -29.58 15.52 -10.27
CA VAL A 188 -30.80 14.78 -10.65
C VAL A 188 -30.51 13.28 -10.77
N LEU A 189 -29.37 12.92 -11.36
CA LEU A 189 -28.93 11.53 -11.42
C LEU A 189 -28.77 10.96 -10.00
N HIS A 190 -28.12 11.69 -9.09
CA HIS A 190 -27.96 11.28 -7.70
C HIS A 190 -29.30 11.04 -7.01
N GLU A 191 -30.26 11.96 -7.13
CA GLU A 191 -31.62 11.81 -6.56
C GLU A 191 -32.32 10.55 -7.09
N GLN A 192 -32.27 10.30 -8.40
CA GLN A 192 -32.83 9.10 -9.01
C GLN A 192 -32.15 7.82 -8.52
N VAL A 193 -30.82 7.85 -8.31
CA VAL A 193 -30.06 6.72 -7.78
C VAL A 193 -30.45 6.44 -6.33
N VAL A 194 -30.49 7.45 -5.47
CA VAL A 194 -30.86 7.30 -4.05
C VAL A 194 -32.27 6.74 -3.94
N ALA A 195 -33.22 7.24 -4.75
CA ALA A 195 -34.59 6.74 -4.79
C ALA A 195 -34.69 5.24 -5.20
N ARG A 196 -33.77 4.75 -6.04
CA ARG A 196 -33.76 3.35 -6.51
C ARG A 196 -32.94 2.41 -5.63
N ALA A 197 -31.81 2.88 -5.11
CA ALA A 197 -30.87 2.05 -4.39
C ALA A 197 -31.46 1.59 -3.05
N GLY A 198 -32.17 2.47 -2.35
CA GLY A 198 -32.66 2.21 -1.00
C GLY A 198 -31.50 2.05 -0.01
N GLY A 199 -31.63 2.62 1.19
CA GLY A 199 -30.57 2.54 2.20
C GLY A 199 -31.03 3.17 3.51
N HIS A 200 -31.46 2.34 4.46
CA HIS A 200 -31.84 2.83 5.78
C HIS A 200 -30.59 2.90 6.66
N GLY A 201 -30.20 4.11 7.07
CA GLY A 201 -29.02 4.35 7.90
C GLY A 201 -27.74 4.68 7.13
N ASP A 202 -27.79 4.81 5.81
CA ASP A 202 -26.65 5.27 5.00
C ASP A 202 -26.45 6.79 5.14
N LEU A 203 -25.20 7.25 5.12
CA LEU A 203 -24.87 8.67 4.99
C LEU A 203 -24.93 9.06 3.51
N VAL A 204 -25.92 9.87 3.14
CA VAL A 204 -26.07 10.37 1.76
C VAL A 204 -25.20 11.62 1.57
N LEU A 205 -24.39 11.62 0.52
CA LEU A 205 -23.49 12.71 0.16
C LEU A 205 -24.06 13.44 -1.06
N ALA A 206 -24.32 14.74 -0.93
CA ALA A 206 -24.75 15.60 -2.02
C ALA A 206 -24.13 16.99 -1.85
N ARG A 207 -23.09 17.28 -2.64
CA ARG A 207 -22.44 18.59 -2.72
C ARG A 207 -22.25 18.95 -4.19
N ASP A 208 -22.79 20.09 -4.59
CA ASP A 208 -22.55 20.65 -5.92
C ASP A 208 -21.55 21.81 -5.81
N ALA A 209 -20.41 21.69 -6.51
CA ALA A 209 -19.40 22.75 -6.57
C ALA A 209 -19.81 23.94 -7.46
N THR A 210 -20.83 23.77 -8.30
CA THR A 210 -21.38 24.85 -9.15
C THR A 210 -22.54 25.59 -8.49
N ALA A 211 -23.09 25.04 -7.40
CA ALA A 211 -24.12 25.74 -6.65
C ALA A 211 -23.51 27.01 -6.03
N PRO A 212 -24.19 28.17 -6.10
CA PRO A 212 -23.75 29.35 -5.38
C PRO A 212 -23.65 29.00 -3.89
N PRO A 213 -22.62 29.49 -3.17
CA PRO A 213 -22.55 29.30 -1.73
C PRO A 213 -23.86 29.81 -1.16
N ALA A 214 -24.60 28.94 -0.48
CA ALA A 214 -25.84 29.32 0.16
C ALA A 214 -25.54 30.53 1.04
N THR A 215 -26.02 31.69 0.62
CA THR A 215 -26.11 32.86 1.48
C THR A 215 -27.07 32.46 2.58
N THR A 216 -26.52 32.08 3.72
CA THR A 216 -27.28 32.10 4.96
C THR A 216 -27.90 33.49 5.07
N PRO A 217 -29.22 33.63 5.22
CA PRO A 217 -29.82 34.91 5.51
C PRO A 217 -29.28 35.36 6.87
N HIS A 218 -28.37 36.33 6.85
CA HIS A 218 -27.95 37.05 8.02
C HIS A 218 -29.13 37.92 8.48
N GLY A 219 -29.86 37.45 9.48
CA GLY A 219 -30.83 38.23 10.24
C GLY A 219 -30.15 38.90 11.43
N THR A 220 -29.82 40.18 11.24
CA THR A 220 -29.92 41.27 12.24
C THR A 220 -28.88 41.36 13.37
N THR A 221 -27.84 42.17 13.11
CA THR A 221 -27.26 43.30 13.90
C THR A 221 -27.33 43.25 15.45
N ALA A 222 -26.28 43.56 16.24
CA ALA A 222 -25.45 44.78 16.27
C ALA A 222 -24.23 44.63 17.25
N PRO A 223 -23.42 45.67 17.56
CA PRO A 223 -22.32 46.19 16.75
C PRO A 223 -20.93 46.07 17.44
N VAL A 224 -19.90 46.39 16.64
CA VAL A 224 -18.45 46.38 16.90
C VAL A 224 -18.01 47.41 17.95
N ALA A 225 -17.04 47.06 18.81
CA ALA A 225 -16.07 48.01 19.37
C ALA A 225 -14.73 47.34 19.78
N ALA A 226 -13.69 47.68 19.01
CA ALA A 226 -12.28 47.92 19.36
C ALA A 226 -11.55 47.08 20.44
N ALA A 227 -10.43 46.49 20.01
CA ALA A 227 -9.31 46.05 20.85
C ALA A 227 -8.71 47.20 21.70
N PRO A 228 -7.94 46.84 22.74
CA PRO A 228 -6.59 47.40 22.80
C PRO A 228 -5.48 46.38 23.14
N ALA A 229 -4.36 46.61 22.46
CA ALA A 229 -2.95 46.47 22.82
C ALA A 229 -2.49 45.58 24.01
N ASN A 230 -1.52 44.74 23.67
CA ASN A 230 -0.49 44.11 24.52
C ASN A 230 0.13 45.05 25.57
N PRO A 231 0.73 44.47 26.61
CA PRO A 231 2.15 44.73 26.84
C PRO A 231 3.00 43.45 26.92
N ALA A 232 4.22 43.55 26.38
CA ALA A 232 5.31 42.59 26.50
C ALA A 232 6.07 42.77 27.85
N PRO A 233 7.30 42.24 28.01
CA PRO A 233 7.68 40.85 28.30
C PRO A 233 8.40 40.72 29.66
N VAL A 234 8.52 39.51 30.23
CA VAL A 234 9.45 39.23 31.33
C VAL A 234 10.21 37.94 31.05
N ASP A 235 11.52 38.03 31.06
CA ASP A 235 12.50 36.94 30.85
C ASP A 235 13.44 36.91 32.09
N PRO A 236 14.40 35.98 32.23
CA PRO A 236 14.25 34.68 32.90
C PRO A 236 15.08 34.56 34.20
N GLY A 237 14.74 33.62 35.08
CA GLY A 237 15.52 33.24 36.26
C GLY A 237 16.09 31.81 36.16
N PRO A 238 17.29 31.52 36.70
CA PRO A 238 18.11 30.39 36.22
C PRO A 238 17.99 29.08 37.03
N ALA A 239 18.24 27.99 36.29
CA ALA A 239 18.91 26.73 36.63
C ALA A 239 18.38 25.81 37.76
N ASN A 240 18.02 24.58 37.38
CA ASN A 240 18.87 23.43 37.74
C ASN A 240 18.69 22.24 36.77
N PRO A 241 19.77 21.47 36.48
CA PRO A 241 19.74 20.36 35.53
C PRO A 241 19.24 19.10 36.25
N VAL A 242 18.12 18.56 35.79
CA VAL A 242 17.71 17.20 36.15
C VAL A 242 18.28 16.26 35.09
N LEU A 243 18.99 15.26 35.61
CA LEU A 243 19.57 14.09 34.95
C LEU A 243 18.71 13.60 33.78
N ALA A 244 19.36 13.43 32.62
CA ALA A 244 18.76 12.79 31.46
C ALA A 244 18.40 11.34 31.81
N ASP A 245 17.10 11.08 31.95
CA ASP A 245 16.56 9.75 31.72
C ASP A 245 16.72 9.40 30.23
N PRO A 246 16.96 8.12 29.90
CA PRO A 246 17.12 7.70 28.52
C PRO A 246 15.84 7.99 27.74
N ASP A 247 16.01 8.58 26.54
CA ASP A 247 14.91 8.94 25.64
C ASP A 247 13.83 7.84 25.61
N PRO A 248 12.53 8.19 25.79
CA PRO A 248 11.46 7.25 25.58
C PRO A 248 11.55 6.74 24.14
N LEU A 249 11.61 5.42 24.00
CA LEU A 249 11.57 4.76 22.69
C LEU A 249 10.35 5.29 21.91
N PRO A 250 10.52 5.64 20.62
CA PRO A 250 9.45 6.28 19.85
C PRO A 250 8.17 5.43 19.85
N ASP A 251 7.03 6.10 20.00
CA ASP A 251 5.67 5.54 20.19
C ASP A 251 5.17 4.62 19.06
N ASP A 252 5.93 4.44 17.97
CA ASP A 252 5.67 3.46 16.92
C ASP A 252 6.99 2.93 16.33
N PRO A 253 7.34 1.65 16.58
CA PRO A 253 8.60 1.08 16.11
C PRO A 253 8.77 1.14 14.59
N HIS A 254 7.69 0.98 13.84
CA HIS A 254 7.70 1.06 12.38
C HIS A 254 7.87 2.49 11.88
N SER A 255 7.38 3.50 12.60
CA SER A 255 7.55 4.90 12.21
C SER A 255 8.99 5.36 12.34
N ALA A 256 9.70 4.91 13.39
CA ALA A 256 11.12 5.19 13.57
C ALA A 256 11.97 4.53 12.48
N ILE A 257 11.65 3.28 12.14
CA ILE A 257 12.28 2.54 11.04
C ILE A 257 12.00 3.24 9.70
N ALA A 258 10.76 3.62 9.41
CA ALA A 258 10.38 4.30 8.17
C ALA A 258 11.09 5.66 8.02
N GLY A 259 11.13 6.47 9.10
CA GLY A 259 11.86 7.74 9.09
C GLY A 259 13.37 7.57 8.85
N ALA A 260 13.95 6.48 9.36
CA ALA A 260 15.35 6.14 9.06
C ALA A 260 15.53 5.70 7.59
N VAL A 261 14.60 4.92 7.02
CA VAL A 261 14.64 4.51 5.61
C VAL A 261 14.49 5.69 4.65
N GLU A 262 13.52 6.57 4.88
CA GLU A 262 13.28 7.77 4.05
C GLU A 262 14.48 8.71 4.04
N ALA A 263 15.20 8.76 5.16
CA ALA A 263 16.43 9.53 5.27
C ALA A 263 17.69 8.77 4.78
N GLY A 264 17.54 7.60 4.15
CA GLY A 264 18.64 6.78 3.63
C GLY A 264 19.50 6.09 4.70
N ARG A 265 19.09 6.13 5.97
CA ARG A 265 19.81 5.54 7.12
C ARG A 265 19.41 4.07 7.32
N HIS A 266 19.61 3.25 6.29
CA HIS A 266 19.17 1.85 6.28
C HIS A 266 19.82 1.00 7.39
N ALA A 267 21.07 1.28 7.78
CA ALA A 267 21.73 0.58 8.88
C ALA A 267 21.07 0.87 10.25
N GLU A 268 20.66 2.13 10.49
CA GLU A 268 19.92 2.52 11.69
C GLU A 268 18.54 1.87 11.72
N ALA A 269 17.83 1.88 10.58
CA ALA A 269 16.55 1.21 10.42
C ALA A 269 16.65 -0.29 10.73
N ALA A 270 17.69 -0.97 10.24
CA ALA A 270 17.95 -2.38 10.51
C ALA A 270 18.25 -2.64 12.00
N GLY A 271 19.02 -1.76 12.65
CA GLY A 271 19.30 -1.83 14.08
C GLY A 271 18.03 -1.68 14.93
N LEU A 272 17.14 -0.76 14.57
CA LEU A 272 15.83 -0.61 15.21
C LEU A 272 14.98 -1.87 15.04
N ALA A 273 14.84 -2.39 13.82
CA ALA A 273 14.07 -3.61 13.55
C ALA A 273 14.61 -4.83 14.31
N ALA A 274 15.93 -4.99 14.41
CA ALA A 274 16.57 -6.07 15.17
C ALA A 274 16.27 -5.99 16.67
N ARG A 275 16.22 -4.78 17.25
CA ARG A 275 15.83 -4.59 18.66
C ARG A 275 14.38 -4.99 18.91
N TRP A 276 13.49 -4.70 17.97
CA TRP A 276 12.09 -5.08 18.06
C TRP A 276 11.86 -6.59 17.87
N GLU A 277 12.60 -7.22 16.98
CA GLU A 277 12.64 -8.69 16.88
C GLU A 277 13.07 -9.33 18.20
N GLN A 278 14.14 -8.85 18.83
CA GLN A 278 14.62 -9.34 20.13
C GLN A 278 13.62 -9.07 21.26
N GLY A 279 12.87 -7.97 21.18
CA GLY A 279 11.75 -7.70 22.08
C GLY A 279 10.65 -8.74 21.93
N ALA A 280 10.18 -8.94 20.69
CA ALA A 280 9.15 -9.92 20.37
C ALA A 280 9.56 -11.34 20.74
N GLN A 281 10.82 -11.71 20.55
CA GLN A 281 11.31 -13.05 20.89
C GLN A 281 11.28 -13.31 22.40
N ARG A 282 11.56 -12.28 23.21
CA ARG A 282 11.47 -12.39 24.68
C ARG A 282 10.04 -12.49 25.18
N GLU A 283 9.10 -11.85 24.49
CA GLU A 283 7.69 -11.76 24.92
C GLU A 283 6.84 -12.92 24.39
N PHE A 284 6.99 -13.27 23.12
CA PHE A 284 6.12 -14.22 22.40
C PHE A 284 6.81 -15.55 22.07
N GLY A 285 8.12 -15.66 22.26
CA GLY A 285 8.91 -16.84 21.96
C GLY A 285 9.36 -16.92 20.50
N ASP A 286 10.35 -17.77 20.22
CA ASP A 286 10.89 -17.93 18.87
C ASP A 286 9.86 -18.56 17.92
N GLY A 287 9.82 -18.08 16.68
CA GLY A 287 8.89 -18.55 15.66
C GLY A 287 7.45 -18.03 15.79
N SER A 288 7.14 -17.15 16.76
CA SER A 288 5.85 -16.46 16.82
C SER A 288 5.63 -15.58 15.58
N GLU A 289 4.37 -15.28 15.22
CA GLU A 289 4.09 -14.42 14.07
C GLU A 289 4.63 -12.99 14.29
N GLU A 290 4.73 -12.53 15.54
CA GLU A 290 5.34 -11.26 15.92
C GLU A 290 6.85 -11.24 15.65
N VAL A 291 7.57 -12.31 15.97
CA VAL A 291 9.00 -12.46 15.65
C VAL A 291 9.20 -12.55 14.14
N LEU A 292 8.37 -13.34 13.46
CA LEU A 292 8.43 -13.51 12.01
C LEU A 292 8.15 -12.19 11.29
N HIS A 293 7.18 -11.41 11.75
CA HIS A 293 6.91 -10.07 11.23
C HIS A 293 8.14 -9.17 11.27
N TRP A 294 8.86 -9.12 12.40
CA TRP A 294 10.08 -8.32 12.48
C TRP A 294 11.22 -8.85 11.61
N ARG A 295 11.30 -10.18 11.40
CA ARG A 295 12.23 -10.77 10.42
C ARG A 295 11.88 -10.36 8.99
N GLU A 296 10.60 -10.31 8.62
CA GLU A 296 10.17 -9.81 7.30
C GLU A 296 10.58 -8.36 7.07
N VAL A 297 10.36 -7.49 8.07
CA VAL A 297 10.81 -6.09 8.02
C VAL A 297 12.31 -6.00 7.81
N ARG A 298 13.10 -6.80 8.54
CA ARG A 298 14.55 -6.85 8.36
C ARG A 298 14.96 -7.32 6.96
N ALA A 299 14.24 -8.28 6.39
CA ALA A 299 14.49 -8.74 5.02
C ALA A 299 14.26 -7.63 3.99
N ASP A 300 13.19 -6.84 4.15
CA ASP A 300 12.91 -5.69 3.27
C ASP A 300 13.93 -4.56 3.47
N LEU A 301 14.39 -4.32 4.70
CA LEU A 301 15.46 -3.36 4.98
C LEU A 301 16.80 -3.75 4.37
N ALA A 302 17.14 -5.05 4.38
CA ALA A 302 18.33 -5.55 3.69
C ALA A 302 18.24 -5.30 2.17
N MET A 303 17.06 -5.50 1.57
CA MET A 303 16.82 -5.14 0.17
C MET A 303 17.01 -3.63 -0.08
N PHE A 304 16.46 -2.75 0.76
CA PHE A 304 16.66 -1.30 0.64
C PHE A 304 18.13 -0.89 0.79
N ALA A 305 18.90 -1.61 1.60
CA ALA A 305 20.34 -1.42 1.75
C ALA A 305 21.18 -1.99 0.58
N GLY A 306 20.55 -2.63 -0.41
CA GLY A 306 21.22 -3.29 -1.52
C GLY A 306 21.80 -4.67 -1.18
N ASP A 307 21.50 -5.22 0.01
CA ASP A 307 21.90 -6.56 0.44
C ASP A 307 20.85 -7.61 0.05
N ALA A 308 20.86 -7.99 -1.23
CA ALA A 308 19.98 -9.02 -1.76
C ALA A 308 20.24 -10.40 -1.13
N ALA A 309 21.48 -10.70 -0.74
CA ALA A 309 21.84 -11.99 -0.15
C ALA A 309 21.28 -12.14 1.26
N GLY A 310 21.44 -11.13 2.11
CA GLY A 310 20.86 -11.09 3.46
C GLY A 310 19.33 -11.03 3.43
N SER A 311 18.74 -10.32 2.47
CA SER A 311 17.28 -10.32 2.25
C SER A 311 16.77 -11.72 1.89
N CYS A 312 17.43 -12.39 0.94
CA CYS A 312 17.10 -13.76 0.52
C CYS A 312 17.16 -14.75 1.69
N GLU A 313 18.28 -14.75 2.43
CA GLU A 313 18.48 -15.63 3.59
C GLU A 313 17.37 -15.44 4.63
N THR A 314 17.02 -14.19 4.93
CA THR A 314 15.98 -13.88 5.91
C THR A 314 14.61 -14.37 5.46
N TRP A 315 14.25 -14.19 4.17
CA TRP A 315 13.00 -14.70 3.61
C TRP A 315 12.94 -16.24 3.60
N LEU A 316 14.06 -16.93 3.32
CA LEU A 316 14.16 -18.39 3.45
C LEU A 316 13.89 -18.85 4.89
N GLY A 317 14.49 -18.16 5.87
CA GLY A 317 14.27 -18.42 7.29
C GLY A 317 12.83 -18.23 7.75
N VAL A 318 12.16 -17.15 7.29
CA VAL A 318 10.74 -16.90 7.59
C VAL A 318 9.84 -18.02 7.05
N ALA A 319 10.05 -18.42 5.80
CA ALA A 319 9.28 -19.50 5.18
C ALA A 319 9.51 -20.85 5.90
N ALA A 320 10.77 -21.17 6.25
CA ALA A 320 11.12 -22.38 6.97
C ALA A 320 10.47 -22.41 8.38
N ALA A 321 10.50 -21.30 9.11
CA ALA A 321 9.90 -21.19 10.43
C ALA A 321 8.37 -21.38 10.39
N ARG A 322 7.67 -20.80 9.40
CA ARG A 322 6.22 -21.03 9.23
C ARG A 322 5.89 -22.49 8.93
N LEU A 323 6.69 -23.15 8.09
CA LEU A 323 6.52 -24.59 7.82
C LEU A 323 6.79 -25.44 9.08
N ALA A 324 7.81 -25.08 9.87
CA ALA A 324 8.11 -25.75 11.14
C ALA A 324 6.98 -25.58 12.17
N ALA A 325 6.30 -24.43 12.16
CA ALA A 325 5.10 -24.16 12.94
C ALA A 325 3.84 -24.90 12.43
N GLY A 326 3.97 -25.78 11.44
CA GLY A 326 2.88 -26.60 10.92
C GLY A 326 1.97 -25.90 9.92
N ARG A 327 2.34 -24.70 9.42
CA ARG A 327 1.57 -24.05 8.35
C ARG A 327 1.62 -24.93 7.08
N PRO A 328 0.49 -25.07 6.36
CA PRO A 328 0.47 -25.86 5.14
C PRO A 328 1.32 -25.18 4.05
N ALA A 329 1.93 -25.96 3.17
CA ALA A 329 2.73 -25.42 2.05
C ALA A 329 1.93 -24.54 1.07
N ARG A 330 0.60 -24.65 1.05
CA ARG A 330 -0.33 -23.79 0.28
C ARG A 330 -0.79 -22.55 1.05
N ASP A 331 -0.28 -22.34 2.26
CA ASP A 331 -0.56 -21.13 3.01
C ASP A 331 0.00 -19.92 2.25
N PRO A 332 -0.82 -18.89 1.97
CA PRO A 332 -0.37 -17.71 1.22
C PRO A 332 0.84 -17.00 1.83
N ALA A 333 1.01 -17.01 3.16
CA ALA A 333 2.15 -16.37 3.83
C ALA A 333 3.44 -17.17 3.66
N VAL A 334 3.34 -18.51 3.56
CA VAL A 334 4.47 -19.38 3.21
C VAL A 334 4.84 -19.20 1.74
N GLU A 335 3.85 -19.23 0.83
CA GLU A 335 4.06 -19.01 -0.60
C GLU A 335 4.72 -17.65 -0.87
N ALA A 336 4.24 -16.57 -0.24
CA ALA A 336 4.78 -15.22 -0.40
C ALA A 336 6.22 -15.09 0.10
N ALA A 337 6.58 -15.73 1.22
CA ALA A 337 7.95 -15.71 1.72
C ALA A 337 8.91 -16.44 0.77
N VAL A 338 8.52 -17.60 0.22
CA VAL A 338 9.34 -18.33 -0.77
C VAL A 338 9.43 -17.55 -2.10
N ASP A 339 8.36 -16.88 -2.53
CA ASP A 339 8.39 -16.01 -3.71
C ASP A 339 9.35 -14.83 -3.57
N ARG A 340 9.38 -14.18 -2.40
CA ARG A 340 10.31 -13.09 -2.10
C ARG A 340 11.75 -13.58 -2.00
N ALA A 341 12.00 -14.71 -1.33
CA ALA A 341 13.32 -15.34 -1.31
C ALA A 341 13.83 -15.63 -2.72
N HIS A 342 12.98 -16.19 -3.59
CA HIS A 342 13.32 -16.45 -4.98
C HIS A 342 13.64 -15.16 -5.74
N HIS A 343 12.82 -14.12 -5.59
CA HIS A 343 13.07 -12.83 -6.22
C HIS A 343 14.43 -12.24 -5.79
N GLN A 344 14.71 -12.21 -4.48
CA GLN A 344 15.96 -11.66 -3.94
C GLN A 344 17.18 -12.48 -4.34
N TRP A 345 17.08 -13.82 -4.31
CA TRP A 345 18.11 -14.71 -4.87
C TRP A 345 18.42 -14.38 -6.33
N GLY A 346 17.38 -13.95 -7.06
CA GLY A 346 17.48 -13.47 -8.42
C GLY A 346 18.47 -12.30 -8.62
N LEU A 347 18.63 -11.48 -7.58
CA LEU A 347 19.42 -10.26 -7.57
C LEU A 347 20.81 -10.43 -6.90
N VAL A 348 21.10 -11.60 -6.33
CA VAL A 348 22.40 -11.88 -5.71
C VAL A 348 23.48 -11.97 -6.79
N THR A 349 24.49 -11.11 -6.67
CA THR A 349 25.61 -11.00 -7.62
C THR A 349 26.84 -11.82 -7.20
N ASP A 350 27.01 -12.09 -5.91
CA ASP A 350 28.08 -12.97 -5.40
C ASP A 350 27.75 -14.42 -5.75
N THR A 351 28.57 -15.04 -6.60
CA THR A 351 28.35 -16.40 -7.10
C THR A 351 28.37 -17.44 -5.98
N GLY A 352 29.26 -17.32 -5.00
CA GLY A 352 29.37 -18.27 -3.88
C GLY A 352 28.12 -18.24 -3.01
N ARG A 353 27.69 -17.04 -2.61
CA ARG A 353 26.43 -16.85 -1.85
C ARG A 353 25.20 -17.22 -2.66
N ALA A 354 25.19 -16.97 -3.96
CA ALA A 354 24.11 -17.42 -4.82
C ALA A 354 24.02 -18.96 -4.87
N LEU A 355 25.14 -19.68 -4.88
CA LEU A 355 25.14 -21.15 -4.83
C LEU A 355 24.61 -21.68 -3.50
N GLU A 356 25.10 -21.15 -2.38
CA GLU A 356 24.66 -21.54 -1.04
C GLU A 356 23.15 -21.32 -0.86
N LEU A 357 22.67 -20.10 -1.08
CA LEU A 357 21.25 -19.75 -0.92
C LEU A 357 20.37 -20.46 -1.94
N GLY A 358 20.87 -20.68 -3.15
CA GLY A 358 20.14 -21.35 -4.22
C GLY A 358 19.83 -22.81 -3.89
N SER A 359 20.75 -23.51 -3.20
CA SER A 359 20.52 -24.89 -2.74
C SER A 359 19.32 -24.98 -1.79
N VAL A 360 19.27 -24.09 -0.79
CA VAL A 360 18.19 -23.99 0.20
C VAL A 360 16.88 -23.58 -0.47
N LEU A 361 16.94 -22.61 -1.40
CA LEU A 361 15.77 -22.16 -2.15
C LEU A 361 15.15 -23.29 -2.99
N VAL A 362 15.96 -24.10 -3.67
CA VAL A 362 15.48 -25.23 -4.48
C VAL A 362 14.79 -26.28 -3.62
N GLU A 363 15.34 -26.60 -2.45
CA GLU A 363 14.71 -27.52 -1.50
C GLU A 363 13.34 -26.99 -1.04
N LEU A 364 13.32 -25.72 -0.62
CA LEU A 364 12.12 -25.07 -0.09
C LEU A 364 11.04 -24.93 -1.17
N ARG A 365 11.42 -24.60 -2.41
CA ARG A 365 10.52 -24.51 -3.56
C ARG A 365 10.01 -25.89 -4.02
N GLY A 366 10.73 -26.97 -3.71
CA GLY A 366 10.25 -28.34 -3.86
C GLY A 366 9.08 -28.68 -2.93
N ARG A 367 9.10 -28.12 -1.71
CA ARG A 367 8.03 -28.26 -0.71
C ARG A 367 6.89 -27.26 -0.95
N VAL A 368 7.21 -26.08 -1.47
CA VAL A 368 6.30 -24.96 -1.73
C VAL A 368 6.37 -24.60 -3.23
N PRO A 369 5.66 -25.36 -4.10
CA PRO A 369 5.71 -25.13 -5.54
C PRO A 369 5.10 -23.79 -5.96
N GLY A 370 4.23 -23.21 -5.12
CA GLY A 370 3.50 -21.98 -5.40
C GLY A 370 2.47 -22.14 -6.53
N ARG A 371 1.87 -21.02 -6.93
CA ARG A 371 0.82 -20.98 -7.97
C ARG A 371 1.35 -20.84 -9.39
N ARG A 372 2.61 -20.42 -9.55
CA ARG A 372 3.26 -20.27 -10.85
C ARG A 372 3.92 -21.58 -11.25
N ALA A 373 3.41 -22.21 -12.31
CA ALA A 373 4.06 -23.37 -12.91
C ALA A 373 5.49 -22.98 -13.36
N GLY A 374 6.48 -23.79 -12.96
CA GLY A 374 7.86 -23.65 -13.46
C GLY A 374 8.85 -22.89 -12.56
N ALA A 375 8.43 -22.30 -11.43
CA ALA A 375 9.35 -21.58 -10.54
C ALA A 375 10.50 -22.49 -10.00
N LEU A 376 10.17 -23.73 -9.60
CA LEU A 376 11.17 -24.72 -9.19
C LEU A 376 12.13 -25.11 -10.31
N ALA A 377 11.61 -25.28 -11.53
CA ALA A 377 12.42 -25.63 -12.69
C ALA A 377 13.41 -24.51 -13.02
N HIS A 378 12.94 -23.26 -13.01
CA HIS A 378 13.78 -22.07 -13.17
C HIS A 378 14.87 -21.98 -12.09
N ALA A 379 14.51 -22.21 -10.82
CA ALA A 379 15.49 -22.18 -9.72
C ALA A 379 16.58 -23.24 -9.90
N ARG A 380 16.21 -24.48 -10.28
CA ARG A 380 17.15 -25.57 -10.57
C ARG A 380 18.06 -25.26 -11.76
N GLN A 381 17.50 -24.72 -12.84
CA GLN A 381 18.26 -24.36 -14.03
C GLN A 381 19.33 -23.31 -13.70
N ARG A 382 18.94 -22.20 -13.05
CA ARG A 382 19.88 -21.15 -12.67
C ARG A 382 20.95 -21.66 -11.70
N LEU A 383 20.60 -22.51 -10.74
CA LEU A 383 21.59 -23.09 -9.82
C LEU A 383 22.63 -23.94 -10.56
N ALA A 384 22.21 -24.72 -11.56
CA ALA A 384 23.12 -25.48 -12.40
C ALA A 384 23.99 -24.61 -13.32
N GLU A 385 23.46 -23.47 -13.81
CA GLU A 385 24.24 -22.48 -14.56
C GLU A 385 25.32 -21.83 -13.69
N LEU A 386 24.98 -21.42 -12.47
CA LEU A 386 25.94 -20.85 -11.51
C LEU A 386 27.05 -21.84 -11.16
N GLY A 387 26.72 -23.13 -10.96
CA GLY A 387 27.71 -24.17 -10.66
C GLY A 387 28.71 -24.38 -11.80
N ARG A 388 28.23 -24.39 -13.05
CA ARG A 388 29.10 -24.49 -14.24
C ARG A 388 30.03 -23.28 -14.36
N GLN A 389 29.51 -22.07 -14.12
CA GLN A 389 30.32 -20.85 -14.14
C GLN A 389 31.41 -20.86 -13.05
N GLU A 390 31.09 -21.36 -11.85
CA GLU A 390 32.07 -21.47 -10.78
C GLU A 390 33.17 -22.50 -11.10
N ASP A 391 32.80 -23.66 -11.64
CA ASP A 391 33.74 -24.70 -12.06
C ASP A 391 34.66 -24.23 -13.20
N GLU A 392 34.13 -23.46 -14.16
CA GLU A 392 34.92 -22.83 -15.23
C GLU A 392 35.93 -21.81 -14.68
N VAL A 393 35.52 -20.96 -13.74
CA VAL A 393 36.41 -19.98 -13.09
C VAL A 393 37.49 -20.69 -12.26
N ARG A 394 37.12 -21.75 -11.52
CA ARG A 394 38.04 -22.54 -10.71
C ARG A 394 39.05 -23.32 -11.56
N SER A 395 38.61 -23.85 -12.71
CA SER A 395 39.47 -24.53 -13.69
C SER A 395 40.42 -23.56 -14.39
N ALA A 396 39.99 -22.32 -14.67
CA ALA A 396 40.84 -21.27 -15.24
C ALA A 396 41.88 -20.72 -14.25
N GLN A 397 41.58 -20.72 -12.94
CA GLN A 397 42.52 -20.35 -11.88
C GLN A 397 43.51 -21.48 -11.54
N HIS A 398 43.13 -22.74 -11.79
CA HIS A 398 44.02 -23.89 -11.67
C HIS A 398 44.86 -24.08 -12.94
N VAL A 399 45.83 -23.18 -13.16
CA VAL A 399 46.89 -23.39 -14.17
C VAL A 399 47.73 -24.60 -13.75
N PRO A 400 47.79 -25.70 -14.52
CA PRO A 400 48.70 -26.80 -14.24
C PRO A 400 50.13 -26.27 -14.38
N GLY A 401 50.96 -26.54 -13.37
CA GLY A 401 52.25 -25.90 -13.16
C GLY A 401 53.12 -25.72 -14.40
N GLN A 402 53.63 -24.49 -14.55
CA GLN A 402 54.94 -24.27 -15.16
C GLN A 402 55.97 -25.16 -14.42
N PRO A 403 56.85 -25.88 -15.15
CA PRO A 403 57.83 -26.74 -14.52
C PRO A 403 58.82 -25.91 -13.69
N SER A 404 58.96 -26.27 -12.42
CA SER A 404 59.97 -25.76 -11.50
C SER A 404 61.33 -25.72 -12.17
N ARG A 405 61.87 -24.51 -12.37
CA ARG A 405 63.30 -24.30 -12.64
C ARG A 405 64.08 -24.90 -11.47
N SER A 406 64.58 -26.11 -11.68
CA SER A 406 65.62 -26.74 -10.88
C SER A 406 66.84 -25.81 -10.85
N MET A 407 66.96 -25.00 -9.80
CA MET A 407 68.27 -24.51 -9.37
C MET A 407 69.00 -25.71 -8.77
N SER A 408 69.69 -26.43 -9.66
CA SER A 408 70.69 -27.42 -9.29
C SER A 408 71.84 -26.70 -8.59
N ARG A 409 71.76 -26.57 -7.26
CA ARG A 409 72.95 -26.38 -6.43
C ARG A 409 73.71 -27.69 -6.45
N ARG A 410 74.74 -27.78 -7.30
CA ARG A 410 75.78 -28.81 -7.17
C ARG A 410 76.65 -28.52 -5.94
N PRO A 411 77.03 -29.54 -5.18
CA PRO A 411 77.86 -29.38 -3.98
C PRO A 411 79.31 -29.09 -4.34
N PHE A 412 79.93 -28.29 -3.49
CA PHE A 412 81.36 -28.03 -3.40
C PHE A 412 82.07 -29.34 -3.02
N VAL A 413 82.90 -29.88 -3.92
CA VAL A 413 83.85 -30.96 -3.62
C VAL A 413 85.24 -30.33 -3.61
N VAL A 414 85.88 -30.40 -2.44
CA VAL A 414 87.30 -30.15 -2.22
C VAL A 414 88.06 -31.34 -2.78
N ASP A 415 89.07 -31.08 -3.62
CA ASP A 415 90.08 -32.08 -3.94
C ASP A 415 91.47 -31.44 -3.74
N ARG A 416 92.19 -32.03 -2.77
CA ARG A 416 93.63 -31.95 -2.42
C ARG A 416 94.35 -30.61 -2.29
#